data_AF-A0A5S9PPU9-F1
#
_entry.id   AF-A0A5S9PPU9-F1
#
_cell.length_a   1.000
_cell.length_b   1.000
_cell.length_c   1.000
_cell.angle_alpha   90.00
_cell.angle_beta   90.00
_cell.angle_gamma   90.00
#
_symmetry.space_group_name_H-M   'P 1'
#
loop_
_entity.id
_entity.type
_entity.pdbx_description
1 polymer ?
#
loop_
_entity_poly.entity_id
_entity_poly.type
_entity_poly.pdbx_seq_one_letter_code
_entity_poly.pdbx_strand_id
1 'polypeptide(L)'
;MISVYGYGSYFKGSSQYKDIDILITHISTDYNSCLEVIALKKSIVNEIEGADVTILSCVAESEFNFIQQSRAILLSEFLQNTNNRILTELFDKVRGYKNITRHLNGTKTVG
;
A
#
# COMPACT_ATOMS: atom_id res chain seq x y z
N MET A 1 4.99 -7.29 -13.26
CA MET A 1 4.39 -7.46 -11.92
C MET A 1 4.24 -6.08 -11.30
N ILE A 2 3.15 -5.87 -10.56
CA ILE A 2 2.89 -4.71 -9.73
C ILE A 2 2.66 -5.23 -8.31
N SER A 3 3.32 -4.64 -7.32
CA SER A 3 3.16 -5.01 -5.91
C SER A 3 2.85 -3.76 -5.10
N VAL A 4 1.83 -3.83 -4.25
CA VAL A 4 1.31 -2.73 -3.45
C VAL A 4 1.55 -3.01 -1.98
N TYR A 5 2.15 -2.06 -1.29
CA TYR A 5 2.50 -2.13 0.13
C TYR A 5 1.88 -0.97 0.91
N GLY A 6 1.61 -1.20 2.18
CA GLY A 6 1.26 -0.16 3.15
C GLY A 6 2.40 0.09 4.12
N TYR A 7 2.64 1.36 4.49
CA TYR A 7 3.67 1.71 5.46
C TYR A 7 3.27 2.92 6.31
N GLY A 8 4.16 3.38 7.18
CA GLY A 8 3.88 4.56 8.01
C GLY A 8 2.88 4.32 9.14
N SER A 9 2.30 5.42 9.65
CA SER A 9 1.61 5.43 10.94
C SER A 9 0.30 4.63 10.94
N TYR A 10 -0.45 4.66 9.83
CA TYR A 10 -1.69 3.90 9.65
C TYR A 10 -1.45 2.39 9.77
N PHE A 11 -0.49 1.86 9.00
CA PHE A 11 -0.18 0.43 8.98
C PHE A 11 0.60 -0.06 10.21
N LYS A 12 1.15 0.88 11.01
CA LYS A 12 1.68 0.61 12.36
C LYS A 12 0.62 0.57 13.45
N GLY A 13 -0.66 0.83 13.12
CA GLY A 13 -1.76 0.79 14.08
C GLY A 13 -1.87 2.03 14.97
N SER A 14 -1.28 3.16 14.56
CA SER A 14 -1.43 4.43 15.29
C SER A 14 -2.90 4.85 15.30
N SER A 15 -3.40 5.31 16.46
CA SER A 15 -4.73 5.92 16.57
C SER A 15 -4.78 7.33 15.99
N GLN A 16 -3.60 7.97 15.82
CA GLN A 16 -3.42 9.29 15.25
C GLN A 16 -2.50 9.16 14.03
N TYR A 17 -3.10 9.01 12.85
CA TYR A 17 -2.43 9.08 11.54
C TYR A 17 -3.01 10.27 10.78
N LYS A 18 -2.19 10.90 9.91
CA LYS A 18 -2.62 12.04 9.09
C LYS A 18 -2.98 11.60 7.67
N ASP A 19 -2.28 10.59 7.20
CA ASP A 19 -2.27 10.04 5.86
C ASP A 19 -2.23 8.50 5.91
N ILE A 20 -2.52 7.88 4.77
CA ILE A 20 -2.40 6.44 4.54
C ILE A 20 -1.31 6.24 3.50
N ASP A 21 -0.10 5.93 3.96
CA ASP A 21 1.06 5.79 3.09
C ASP A 21 1.06 4.46 2.34
N ILE A 22 1.05 4.53 1.01
CA ILE A 22 1.01 3.38 0.10
C ILE A 22 2.20 3.46 -0.85
N LEU A 23 2.87 2.31 -1.04
CA LEU A 23 3.94 2.13 -2.02
C LEU A 23 3.45 1.21 -3.13
N ILE A 24 3.62 1.64 -4.37
CA ILE A 24 3.49 0.79 -5.56
C ILE A 24 4.89 0.52 -6.09
N THR A 25 5.21 -0.76 -6.30
CA THR A 25 6.41 -1.18 -7.03
C THR A 25 6.04 -1.83 -8.34
N HIS A 26 6.87 -1.65 -9.36
CA HIS A 26 6.70 -2.29 -10.67
C HIS A 26 8.04 -2.61 -11.33
N ILE A 27 8.06 -3.72 -12.08
CA ILE A 27 9.31 -4.23 -12.67
C ILE A 27 9.78 -3.35 -13.83
N SER A 28 8.87 -2.99 -14.73
CA SER A 28 9.22 -2.36 -16.01
C SER A 28 9.05 -0.86 -15.97
N THR A 29 10.02 -0.11 -16.49
CA THR A 29 9.93 1.34 -16.67
C THR A 29 9.48 1.72 -18.08
N ASP A 30 8.95 0.78 -18.86
CA ASP A 30 8.36 1.09 -20.16
C ASP A 30 7.11 1.98 -20.02
N TYR A 31 6.76 2.65 -21.12
CA TYR A 31 5.67 3.62 -21.14
C TYR A 31 4.32 3.04 -20.70
N ASN A 32 3.97 1.83 -21.16
CA ASN A 32 2.69 1.21 -20.83
C ASN A 32 2.65 0.80 -19.36
N SER A 33 3.72 0.21 -18.84
CA SER A 33 3.83 -0.10 -17.42
C SER A 33 3.71 1.15 -16.56
N CYS A 34 4.32 2.26 -16.97
CA CYS A 34 4.23 3.53 -16.26
C CYS A 34 2.79 4.07 -16.25
N LEU A 35 2.09 4.02 -17.39
CA LEU A 35 0.69 4.43 -17.48
C LEU A 35 -0.22 3.60 -16.56
N GLU A 36 -0.01 2.29 -16.51
CA GLU A 36 -0.81 1.39 -15.64
C GLU A 36 -0.62 1.73 -14.16
N VAL A 37 0.61 1.93 -13.68
CA VAL A 37 0.85 2.29 -12.27
C VAL A 37 0.34 3.70 -11.92
N ILE A 38 0.38 4.63 -12.88
CA ILE A 38 -0.23 5.97 -12.72
C ILE A 38 -1.75 5.87 -12.62
N ALA A 39 -2.38 5.04 -13.46
CA ALA A 39 -3.82 4.80 -13.38
C ALA A 39 -4.20 4.16 -12.05
N LEU A 40 -3.44 3.16 -11.59
CA LEU A 40 -3.62 2.53 -10.29
C LEU A 40 -3.50 3.54 -9.14
N LYS A 41 -2.49 4.41 -9.15
CA LYS A 41 -2.34 5.49 -8.17
C LYS A 41 -3.58 6.38 -8.11
N LYS A 42 -4.12 6.77 -9.26
CA LYS A 42 -5.35 7.58 -9.32
C LYS A 42 -6.54 6.85 -8.69
N SER A 43 -6.70 5.57 -8.99
CA SER A 43 -7.77 4.75 -8.38
C SER A 43 -7.62 4.67 -6.85
N ILE A 44 -6.40 4.49 -6.34
CA ILE A 44 -6.14 4.45 -4.90
C ILE A 44 -6.49 5.78 -4.23
N VAL A 45 -6.02 6.91 -4.78
CA VAL A 45 -6.27 8.25 -4.21
C VAL A 45 -7.76 8.60 -4.24
N ASN A 46 -8.49 8.16 -5.26
CA ASN A 46 -9.93 8.41 -5.36
C ASN A 46 -10.76 7.58 -4.37
N GLU A 47 -10.32 6.37 -4.05
CA GLU A 47 -11.09 5.41 -3.25
C GLU A 47 -10.69 5.38 -1.77
N ILE A 48 -9.46 5.80 -1.46
CA ILE A 48 -8.90 5.84 -0.11
C ILE A 48 -8.61 7.29 0.24
N GLU A 49 -9.52 7.88 1.03
CA GLU A 49 -9.35 9.23 1.56
C GLU A 49 -8.05 9.35 2.38
N GLY A 50 -7.26 10.38 2.07
CA GLY A 50 -5.97 10.63 2.73
C GLY A 50 -4.84 9.69 2.30
N ALA A 51 -4.99 8.92 1.22
CA ALA A 51 -3.90 8.12 0.68
C ALA A 51 -2.78 9.00 0.09
N ASP A 52 -1.56 8.77 0.54
CA ASP A 52 -0.35 9.22 -0.16
C ASP A 52 0.30 8.03 -0.85
N VAL A 53 0.63 8.20 -2.14
CA VAL A 53 1.07 7.09 -2.99
C VAL A 53 2.43 7.40 -3.60
N THR A 54 3.42 6.64 -3.14
CA THR A 54 4.76 6.58 -3.73
C THR A 54 4.81 5.48 -4.78
N ILE A 55 5.47 5.74 -5.92
CA ILE A 55 5.69 4.75 -6.98
C ILE A 55 7.19 4.61 -7.17
N LEU A 56 7.70 3.38 -7.13
CA LEU A 56 9.10 3.06 -7.42
C LEU A 56 9.17 1.93 -8.45
N SER A 57 10.15 1.97 -9.36
CA SER A 57 10.55 0.76 -10.07
C SER A 57 11.21 -0.20 -9.07
N CYS A 58 11.25 -1.51 -9.36
CA CYS A 58 11.96 -2.47 -8.51
C CYS A 58 13.45 -2.12 -8.37
N VAL A 59 14.06 -1.51 -9.39
CA VAL A 59 15.45 -1.03 -9.33
C VAL A 59 15.57 0.11 -8.31
N ALA A 60 14.72 1.13 -8.41
CA ALA A 60 14.74 2.26 -7.48
C ALA A 60 14.41 1.83 -6.04
N GLU A 61 13.46 0.92 -5.86
CA GLU A 61 13.17 0.34 -4.55
C GLU A 61 14.42 -0.29 -3.93
N SER A 62 15.15 -1.10 -4.70
CA SER A 62 16.38 -1.76 -4.24
C SER A 62 17.50 -0.76 -3.92
N GLU A 63 17.62 0.32 -4.68
CA GLU A 63 18.63 1.36 -4.44
C GLU A 63 18.34 2.14 -3.14
N PHE A 64 17.07 2.47 -2.89
CA PHE A 64 16.65 3.14 -1.66
C PHE A 64 16.50 2.17 -0.47
N ASN A 65 16.38 0.88 -0.75
CA ASN A 65 16.00 -0.15 0.21
C ASN A 65 14.72 0.24 1.00
N PHE A 66 13.75 0.80 0.28
CA PHE A 66 12.63 1.50 0.89
C PHE A 66 11.73 0.55 1.67
N ILE A 67 11.41 -0.64 1.13
CA ILE A 67 10.51 -1.60 1.78
C ILE A 67 11.07 -1.99 3.15
N GLN A 68 12.37 -2.29 3.21
CA GLN A 68 13.03 -2.67 4.46
C GLN A 68 13.07 -1.51 5.46
N GLN A 69 13.49 -0.31 5.03
CA GLN A 69 13.66 0.83 5.93
C GLN A 69 12.31 1.34 6.49
N SER A 70 11.29 1.40 5.64
CA SER A 70 9.94 1.83 6.04
C SER A 70 9.16 0.75 6.81
N ARG A 71 9.65 -0.50 6.79
CA ARG A 71 8.94 -1.71 7.25
C ARG A 71 7.59 -1.85 6.54
N ALA A 72 7.58 -1.64 5.23
CA ALA A 72 6.38 -1.73 4.42
C ALA A 72 5.84 -3.16 4.41
N ILE A 73 4.52 -3.29 4.39
CA ILE A 73 3.80 -4.56 4.48
C ILE A 73 3.12 -4.81 3.15
N LEU A 74 3.34 -6.00 2.57
CA LEU A 74 2.72 -6.37 1.30
C LEU A 74 1.20 -6.50 1.48
N LEU A 75 0.43 -5.74 0.68
CA LEU A 75 -1.03 -5.78 0.68
C LEU A 75 -1.55 -6.58 -0.50
N SER A 76 -0.96 -6.40 -1.68
CA SER A 76 -1.38 -7.09 -2.89
C SER A 76 -0.23 -7.20 -3.90
N GLU A 77 -0.28 -8.23 -4.72
CA GLU A 77 0.65 -8.45 -5.83
C GLU A 77 -0.10 -9.05 -7.01
N PHE A 78 0.14 -8.53 -8.20
CA PHE A 78 -0.58 -8.93 -9.41
C PHE A 78 0.20 -8.62 -10.69
N LEU A 79 -0.24 -9.24 -11.78
CA LEU A 79 0.25 -8.92 -13.12
C LEU A 79 -0.42 -7.64 -13.66
N GLN A 80 0.25 -7.01 -14.63
CA GLN A 80 -0.29 -5.90 -15.43
C GLN A 80 -1.62 -6.30 -16.10
N ASN A 81 -2.47 -5.32 -16.43
CA ASN A 81 -3.88 -5.52 -16.82
C ASN A 81 -4.79 -6.03 -15.70
N THR A 82 -4.67 -5.40 -14.53
CA THR A 82 -5.49 -5.69 -13.34
C THR A 82 -6.97 -5.44 -13.60
N ASN A 83 -7.83 -6.35 -13.13
CA ASN A 83 -9.28 -6.18 -13.18
C ASN A 83 -9.82 -5.61 -11.86
N ASN A 84 -11.07 -5.14 -11.89
CA ASN A 84 -11.71 -4.46 -10.76
C ASN A 84 -11.72 -5.28 -9.46
N ARG A 85 -11.72 -6.62 -9.55
CA ARG A 85 -11.77 -7.49 -8.37
C ARG A 85 -10.52 -7.35 -7.49
N ILE A 86 -9.34 -7.30 -8.10
CA ILE A 86 -8.08 -7.15 -7.36
C ILE A 86 -8.03 -5.79 -6.64
N LEU A 87 -8.57 -4.74 -7.27
CA LEU A 87 -8.69 -3.43 -6.65
C LEU A 87 -9.64 -3.47 -5.44
N THR A 88 -10.80 -4.10 -5.57
CA THR A 88 -11.72 -4.29 -4.44
C THR A 88 -11.04 -5.01 -3.28
N GLU A 89 -10.33 -6.11 -3.56
CA GLU A 89 -9.60 -6.87 -2.53
C GLU A 89 -8.49 -6.04 -1.87
N LEU A 90 -7.77 -5.21 -2.63
CA LEU A 90 -6.77 -4.27 -2.10
C LEU A 90 -7.42 -3.27 -1.14
N PHE A 91 -8.52 -2.63 -1.54
CA PHE A 91 -9.19 -1.61 -0.74
C PHE A 91 -9.78 -2.19 0.54
N ASP A 92 -10.34 -3.39 0.47
CA ASP A 92 -10.83 -4.11 1.64
C ASP A 92 -9.71 -4.43 2.63
N LYS A 93 -8.52 -4.85 2.14
CA LYS A 93 -7.34 -5.08 2.99
C LYS A 93 -6.87 -3.81 3.67
N VAL A 94 -6.78 -2.69 2.94
CA VAL A 94 -6.38 -1.39 3.52
C VAL A 94 -7.35 -1.00 4.64
N ARG A 95 -8.66 -1.02 4.37
CA ARG A 95 -9.70 -0.66 5.35
C ARG A 95 -9.73 -1.61 6.55
N GLY A 96 -9.48 -2.90 6.32
CA GLY A 96 -9.45 -3.95 7.33
C GLY A 96 -8.28 -3.85 8.31
N TYR A 97 -7.18 -3.18 7.93
CA TYR A 97 -5.97 -3.10 8.75
C TYR A 97 -6.22 -2.43 10.13
N LYS A 98 -7.17 -1.49 10.18
CA LYS A 98 -7.60 -0.82 11.42
C LYS A 98 -8.40 -1.74 12.36
N ASN A 99 -9.14 -2.71 11.81
CA ASN A 99 -9.96 -3.63 12.60
C ASN A 99 -9.09 -4.68 13.31
N ILE A 100 -8.00 -5.10 12.67
CA ILE A 100 -7.06 -6.09 13.21
C ILE A 100 -6.20 -5.48 14.33
N THR A 101 -5.64 -4.28 14.12
CA THR A 101 -4.78 -3.62 15.12
C THR A 101 -5.55 -3.18 16.38
N ARG A 102 -6.84 -2.84 16.26
CA ARG A 102 -7.69 -2.58 17.43
C ARG A 102 -7.88 -3.82 18.32
N HIS A 103 -8.03 -5.00 17.74
CA HIS A 103 -8.15 -6.25 18.50
C HIS A 103 -6.84 -6.63 19.22
N LEU A 104 -5.69 -6.38 18.59
CA LEU A 104 -4.38 -6.67 19.18
C LEU A 104 -3.98 -5.66 20.28
N ASN A 105 -4.39 -4.40 20.16
CA ASN A 105 -4.09 -3.37 21.17
C ASN A 105 -5.12 -3.31 22.31
N GLY A 106 -6.31 -3.89 22.13
CA GLY A 106 -7.35 -3.99 23.16
C GLY A 106 -7.13 -5.07 24.24
N THR A 107 -6.11 -5.93 24.08
CA THR A 107 -5.77 -6.99 25.05
C THR A 107 -4.64 -6.58 26.02
N LYS A 108 -4.11 -5.36 25.93
CA LYS A 108 -3.12 -4.81 26.88
C LYS A 108 -3.71 -3.71 27.77
N THR A 109 -4.77 -4.03 28.52
CA THR A 109 -5.14 -3.31 29.75
C THR A 109 -5.77 -4.28 30.74
N VAL A 110 -4.94 -5.10 31.38
CA VAL A 110 -5.17 -5.65 32.72
C VAL A 110 -3.80 -5.95 33.33
N GLY A 111 -3.49 -5.28 34.43
CA GLY A 111 -2.22 -5.37 35.16
C GLY A 111 -1.83 -4.04 35.76
#